data_AF-A0A373VRX4-F1
#
_entry.id   AF-A0A373VRX4-F1
#
_cell.length_a   1.000
_cell.length_b   1.000
_cell.length_c   1.000
_cell.angle_alpha   90.00
_cell.angle_beta   90.00
_cell.angle_gamma   90.00
#
_symmetry.space_group_name_H-M   'P 1'
#
loop_
_entity.id
_entity.type
_entity.pdbx_description
1 polymer ?
#
loop_
_entity_poly.entity_id
_entity_poly.type
_entity_poly.pdbx_seq_one_letter_code
_entity_poly.pdbx_strand_id
1 'polypeptide(L)' 'MKKNISHKSVTSNQEIIDSCDFLSNAASTQDCTGLIPSGPMNEDELESYEAVYHYQPPRLSHKSTENMHDSK' A
#
# COMPACT_ATOMS: atom_id res chain seq x y z
N MET A 1 -34.09 4.60 -45.46
CA MET A 1 -33.73 4.65 -44.03
C MET A 1 -32.50 5.53 -43.86
N LYS A 2 -32.62 6.71 -43.25
CA LYS A 2 -31.46 7.61 -43.02
C LYS A 2 -30.68 7.09 -41.81
N LYS A 3 -29.40 6.74 -41.98
CA LYS A 3 -28.51 6.38 -40.86
C LYS A 3 -27.99 7.67 -40.25
N ASN A 4 -28.38 7.94 -39.01
CA ASN A 4 -27.89 9.03 -38.17
C ASN A 4 -26.52 8.64 -37.60
N ILE A 5 -25.45 9.15 -38.20
CA ILE A 5 -24.12 9.03 -37.64
C ILE A 5 -24.09 9.87 -36.37
N SER A 6 -23.97 9.20 -35.23
CA SER A 6 -23.74 9.83 -33.94
C SER A 6 -22.48 10.67 -34.03
N HIS A 7 -22.62 11.99 -33.96
CA HIS A 7 -21.49 12.91 -33.87
C HIS A 7 -20.74 12.61 -32.56
N LYS A 8 -19.63 11.87 -32.64
CA LYS A 8 -18.61 11.95 -31.60
C LYS A 8 -18.03 13.36 -31.71
N SER A 9 -18.34 14.23 -30.76
CA SER A 9 -17.67 15.52 -30.62
C SER A 9 -16.18 15.26 -30.47
N VAL A 10 -15.39 15.70 -31.44
CA VAL A 10 -13.94 15.67 -31.34
C VAL A 10 -13.57 16.73 -30.33
N THR A 11 -13.41 16.33 -29.06
CA THR A 11 -12.86 17.21 -28.03
C THR A 11 -11.43 17.55 -28.41
N SER A 12 -11.07 18.83 -28.36
CA SER A 12 -9.71 19.28 -28.62
C SER A 12 -8.74 18.67 -27.60
N ASN A 13 -7.50 18.43 -28.00
CA ASN A 13 -6.45 18.01 -27.08
C ASN A 13 -6.33 18.97 -25.88
N GLN A 14 -6.57 20.27 -26.10
CA GLN A 14 -6.55 21.27 -25.04
C GLN A 14 -7.68 21.05 -24.02
N GLU A 15 -8.89 20.76 -24.47
CA GLU A 15 -10.03 20.51 -23.57
C GLU A 15 -9.82 19.26 -22.71
N ILE A 16 -9.14 18.25 -23.26
CA ILE A 16 -8.75 17.04 -22.53
C ILE A 16 -7.73 17.39 -21.44
N ILE A 17 -6.74 18.22 -21.75
CA ILE A 17 -5.69 18.67 -20.80
C ILE A 17 -6.32 19.51 -19.69
N ASP A 18 -7.11 20.52 -20.05
CA ASP A 18 -7.77 21.43 -19.11
C ASP A 18 -8.69 20.69 -18.12
N SER A 19 -9.28 19.56 -18.55
CA SER A 19 -10.11 18.71 -17.68
C SER A 19 -9.31 17.94 -16.60
N CYS A 20 -8.00 17.77 -16.79
CA CYS A 20 -7.10 17.06 -15.88
C CYS A 20 -6.24 17.99 -15.00
N ASP A 21 -6.19 19.29 -15.29
CA ASP A 21 -5.39 20.28 -14.54
C ASP A 21 -5.78 20.36 -13.06
N PHE A 22 -7.06 20.15 -12.72
CA PHE A 22 -7.53 20.10 -11.33
C PHE A 22 -6.85 18.99 -10.52
N LEU A 23 -6.57 17.82 -11.13
CA LEU A 23 -5.90 16.70 -10.44
C LEU A 23 -4.43 17.00 -10.15
N SER A 24 -3.77 17.80 -11.00
CA SER A 24 -2.39 18.24 -10.82
C SER A 24 -2.23 19.11 -9.58
N ASN A 25 -3.20 19.98 -9.31
CA ASN A 25 -3.19 20.88 -8.14
C ASN A 25 -3.90 20.30 -6.90
N ALA A 26 -4.80 19.32 -7.07
CA ALA A 26 -5.48 18.62 -5.97
C ALA A 26 -4.59 17.54 -5.29
N ALA A 27 -3.52 17.11 -5.97
CA ALA A 27 -2.48 16.29 -5.36
C ALA A 27 -1.63 17.15 -4.41
N SER A 28 -2.13 17.43 -3.21
CA SER A 28 -1.26 17.89 -2.11
C SER A 28 -0.24 16.78 -1.82
N THR A 29 1.01 16.99 -2.22
CA THR A 29 2.11 16.01 -2.12
C THR A 29 2.82 16.01 -0.77
N GLN A 30 2.34 16.77 0.22
CA GLN A 30 3.21 17.24 1.31
C GLN A 30 2.83 16.84 2.73
N ASP A 31 1.88 15.91 2.91
CA ASP A 31 1.83 15.14 4.16
C ASP A 31 1.81 13.64 3.88
N CYS A 32 2.78 13.21 3.07
CA CYS A 32 3.32 11.88 3.19
C CYS A 32 4.45 11.94 4.22
N THR A 33 4.13 12.27 5.48
CA THR A 33 5.01 11.82 6.57
C THR A 33 4.98 10.29 6.50
N GLY A 34 5.91 9.72 5.73
CA GLY A 34 6.08 8.28 5.57
C GLY A 34 6.61 7.65 6.86
N LEU A 35 6.02 8.02 8.00
CA LEU A 35 6.22 7.37 9.26
C LEU A 35 5.67 5.98 9.08
N ILE A 36 6.58 5.01 9.14
CA ILE A 36 6.22 3.61 9.26
C ILE A 36 5.22 3.51 10.41
N PRO A 37 4.05 2.88 10.22
CA PRO A 37 3.12 2.66 11.32
C PRO A 37 3.86 2.06 12.50
N SER A 38 3.59 2.56 13.70
CA SER A 38 4.12 1.92 14.90
C SER A 38 3.78 0.44 14.86
N GLY A 39 4.69 -0.40 15.33
CA GLY A 39 4.37 -1.81 15.56
C GLY A 39 3.21 -1.94 16.57
N PRO A 40 2.65 -3.15 16.72
CA PRO A 40 1.58 -3.41 17.67
C PRO A 40 1.99 -2.94 19.06
N MET A 41 1.11 -2.21 19.72
CA MET A 41 1.40 -1.57 21.02
C MET A 41 1.31 -2.57 22.17
N ASN A 42 0.63 -3.71 21.98
CA ASN A 42 0.48 -4.78 22.95
C ASN A 42 0.18 -6.14 22.27
N GLU A 43 0.18 -7.20 23.08
CA GLU A 43 -0.09 -8.58 22.63
C GLU A 43 -1.54 -8.77 22.14
N ASP A 44 -2.53 -8.12 22.77
CA ASP A 44 -3.94 -8.24 22.38
C ASP A 44 -4.17 -7.69 20.95
N GLU A 45 -3.49 -6.59 20.62
CA GLU A 45 -3.52 -5.97 19.30
C GLU A 45 -2.85 -6.88 18.26
N LEU A 46 -1.69 -7.46 18.60
CA LEU A 46 -0.99 -8.42 17.75
C LEU A 46 -1.87 -9.65 17.47
N GLU A 47 -2.55 -10.19 18.49
CA GLU A 47 -3.45 -11.34 18.33
C GLU A 47 -4.69 -11.00 17.48
N SER A 48 -5.24 -9.79 17.64
CA SER A 48 -6.30 -9.28 16.76
C SER A 48 -5.87 -9.24 15.29
N TYR A 49 -4.63 -8.81 14.99
CA TYR A 49 -4.11 -8.85 13.63
C TYR A 49 -3.92 -10.28 13.11
N GLU A 50 -3.36 -11.18 13.93
CA GLU A 50 -3.14 -12.60 13.59
C GLU A 50 -4.46 -13.34 13.27
N ALA A 51 -5.57 -12.96 13.92
CA ALA A 51 -6.88 -13.53 13.64
C ALA A 51 -7.39 -13.21 12.21
N VAL A 52 -6.90 -12.12 11.61
CA VAL A 52 -7.27 -11.68 10.26
C VAL A 52 -6.24 -12.17 9.22
N TYR A 53 -4.95 -12.08 9.54
CA TYR A 53 -3.85 -12.49 8.66
C TYR A 53 -2.55 -12.69 9.45
N HIS A 54 -1.68 -13.59 8.99
CA HIS A 54 -0.38 -13.83 9.62
C HIS A 54 0.51 -12.58 9.61
N TYR A 55 0.64 -11.95 10.78
CA TYR A 55 1.37 -10.71 10.96
C TYR A 55 2.88 -10.96 11.00
N GLN A 56 3.29 -12.02 11.72
CA GLN A 56 4.70 -12.37 11.85
C GLN A 56 5.16 -13.36 10.77
N PRO A 57 6.43 -13.26 10.30
CA PRO A 57 7.03 -14.31 9.48
C PRO A 57 6.96 -15.68 10.16
N PRO A 58 6.93 -16.78 9.40
CA PRO A 58 6.95 -18.13 9.97
C PRO A 58 8.12 -18.30 10.94
N ARG A 59 7.83 -18.83 12.13
CA ARG A 59 8.86 -19.07 13.15
C ARG A 59 9.83 -20.14 12.65
N LEU A 60 11.07 -19.75 12.39
CA LEU A 60 12.13 -20.70 12.07
C LEU A 60 12.56 -21.39 13.38
N SER A 61 12.45 -22.71 13.44
CA SER A 61 13.05 -23.46 14.54
C SER A 61 14.57 -23.38 14.39
N HIS A 62 15.24 -22.55 15.17
CA HIS A 62 16.68 -22.67 15.34
C HIS A 62 16.94 -24.01 16.02
N LYS A 63 17.54 -24.99 15.31
CA LYS A 63 18.15 -26.13 15.99
C LYS A 63 19.33 -25.55 16.77
N SER A 64 19.13 -25.27 18.05
CA SER A 64 20.21 -24.95 18.96
C SER A 64 21.20 -26.12 18.93
N THR A 65 22.43 -25.89 18.48
CA THR A 65 23.55 -26.73 18.86
C THR A 65 23.83 -26.45 20.33
N GLU A 66 23.05 -27.09 21.19
CA GLU A 66 23.42 -27.36 22.57
C GLU A 66 24.71 -28.20 22.54
N ASN A 67 25.64 -27.91 23.46
CA ASN A 67 26.98 -28.50 23.66
C ASN A 67 28.17 -27.73 23.05
N MET A 68 28.61 -26.68 23.75
CA MET A 68 30.06 -26.49 23.96
C MET A 68 30.28 -25.94 25.38
N HIS A 69 30.11 -26.81 26.36
CA HIS A 69 30.80 -26.67 27.64
C HIS A 69 32.23 -27.15 27.38
N ASP A 70 33.18 -26.24 27.13
CA ASP A 70 34.56 -26.49 27.54
C ASP A 70 35.42 -25.21 27.54
N SER A 71 35.89 -24.86 28.74
CA SER A 71 37.20 -24.29 29.06
C SER A 71 37.79 -23.16 28.18
N LYS A 72 37.79 -21.92 28.69
CA LYS A 72 38.94 -21.31 29.41
C LYS A 72 38.62 -19.88 29.86
#